data_AF-A0A1H2D7P9-F1
#
_entry.id   AF-A0A1H2D7P9-F1
#
_cell.length_a   1.000
_cell.length_b   1.000
_cell.length_c   1.000
_cell.angle_alpha   90.00
_cell.angle_beta   90.00
_cell.angle_gamma   90.00
#
_symmetry.space_group_name_H-M   'P 1'
#
loop_
_entity.id
_entity.type
_entity.pdbx_description
1 polymer ?
#
loop_
_entity_poly.entity_id
_entity_poly.type
_entity_poly.pdbx_seq_one_letter_code
_entity_poly.pdbx_strand_id
1 'polypeptide(L)'
;MEALLDLEGCNDGLKDPATSSDSDLSEVTIDLLVAAASDTEAVGVALNLCRTAIHAIGASTPNWPSDPASSADTDFRPKNVQFDYVS
;
A
#
# COMPACT_ATOMS: atom_id res chain seq x y z
N MET A 1 -0.16 8.73 -8.63
CA MET A 1 0.16 7.50 -9.38
C MET A 1 1.65 7.42 -9.71
N GLU A 2 2.22 8.37 -10.46
CA GLU A 2 3.64 8.36 -10.90
C GLU A 2 4.66 7.90 -9.84
N ALA A 3 4.63 8.48 -8.64
CA ALA A 3 5.58 8.10 -7.58
C ALA A 3 5.51 6.61 -7.16
N LEU A 4 4.36 5.95 -7.29
CA LEU A 4 4.24 4.51 -7.01
C LEU A 4 4.82 3.67 -8.16
N LEU A 5 4.66 4.11 -9.41
CA LEU A 5 5.26 3.46 -10.58
C LEU A 5 6.79 3.61 -10.57
N ASP A 6 7.30 4.77 -10.17
CA ASP A 6 8.74 4.99 -9.99
C ASP A 6 9.31 4.06 -8.90
N LEU A 7 8.56 3.86 -7.81
CA LEU A 7 8.93 2.92 -6.76
C LEU A 7 8.89 1.48 -7.23
N GLU A 8 7.90 1.07 -8.03
CA GLU A 8 7.83 -0.26 -8.64
C GLU A 8 9.05 -0.50 -9.56
N GLY A 9 9.47 0.50 -10.34
CA GLY A 9 10.65 0.41 -11.19
C GLY A 9 11.97 0.26 -10.41
N CYS A 10 12.00 0.66 -9.14
CA CYS A 10 13.18 0.56 -8.27
C CYS A 10 13.11 -0.59 -7.24
N ASN A 11 11.93 -1.18 -7.03
CA ASN A 11 11.69 -2.19 -6.02
C ASN A 11 10.96 -3.40 -6.63
N ASP A 12 11.71 -4.47 -6.88
CA ASP A 12 11.18 -5.71 -7.43
C ASP A 12 10.10 -6.38 -6.56
N GLY A 13 10.04 -6.04 -5.27
CA GLY A 13 9.04 -6.55 -4.32
C GLY A 13 7.70 -5.82 -4.36
N LEU A 14 7.59 -4.71 -5.10
CA LEU A 14 6.34 -4.01 -5.37
C LEU A 14 5.88 -4.31 -6.80
N LYS A 15 4.59 -4.61 -6.97
CA LYS A 15 3.97 -4.86 -8.28
C LYS A 15 2.56 -4.27 -8.35
N ASP A 16 2.16 -3.94 -9.57
CA ASP A 16 0.78 -3.60 -9.96
C ASP A 16 0.13 -2.49 -9.11
N PRO A 17 0.77 -1.33 -8.90
CA PRO A 17 0.18 -0.25 -8.13
C PRO A 17 -1.06 0.31 -8.83
N ALA A 18 -2.18 0.32 -8.12
CA ALA A 18 -3.42 0.97 -8.56
C ALA A 18 -3.89 1.98 -7.51
N THR A 19 -4.56 3.03 -7.97
CA THR A 19 -5.12 4.06 -7.08
C THR A 19 -6.52 4.42 -7.53
N SER A 20 -7.44 4.54 -6.58
CA SER A 20 -8.75 5.14 -6.79
C SER A 20 -9.02 6.19 -5.71
N SER A 21 -9.97 7.08 -5.96
CA SER A 21 -10.32 8.15 -5.03
C SER A 21 -11.83 8.27 -4.91
N ASP A 22 -12.31 8.42 -3.69
CA ASP A 22 -13.69 8.76 -3.37
C ASP A 22 -13.71 10.19 -2.80
N SER A 23 -14.24 11.14 -3.59
CA SER A 23 -14.32 12.54 -3.19
C SER A 23 -15.37 12.82 -2.11
N ASP A 24 -16.42 11.99 -2.04
CA ASP A 24 -17.50 12.17 -1.09
C ASP A 24 -17.05 11.78 0.32
N LEU A 25 -16.19 10.76 0.42
CA LEU A 25 -15.54 10.33 1.65
C LEU A 25 -14.19 11.02 1.93
N SER A 26 -13.67 11.78 0.95
CA SER A 26 -12.31 12.34 1.00
C SER A 26 -11.23 11.26 1.21
N GLU A 27 -11.40 10.12 0.55
CA GLU A 27 -10.55 8.94 0.66
C GLU A 27 -9.78 8.68 -0.64
N VAL A 28 -8.57 8.15 -0.48
CA VAL A 28 -7.76 7.61 -1.57
C VAL A 28 -7.45 6.16 -1.23
N THR A 29 -7.87 5.25 -2.10
CA THR A 29 -7.53 3.83 -2.00
C THR A 29 -6.31 3.55 -2.85
N ILE A 30 -5.35 2.84 -2.27
CA ILE A 30 -4.13 2.39 -2.94
C ILE A 30 -4.11 0.86 -2.85
N ASP A 31 -4.12 0.20 -4.00
CA ASP A 31 -3.97 -1.25 -4.11
C ASP A 31 -2.54 -1.55 -4.58
N LEU A 32 -1.86 -2.47 -3.88
CA LEU A 32 -0.47 -2.85 -4.15
C LEU A 32 -0.32 -4.36 -4.01
N LEU A 33 0.47 -4.99 -4.87
CA LEU A 33 0.97 -6.34 -4.65
C LEU A 33 2.38 -6.25 -4.05
N VAL A 34 2.57 -6.81 -2.86
CA VAL A 34 3.83 -6.77 -2.12
C VAL A 34 4.33 -8.18 -1.83
N ALA A 35 5.58 -8.47 -2.20
CA ALA A 35 6.24 -9.71 -1.84
C ALA A 35 6.76 -9.63 -0.39
N ALA A 36 6.29 -10.53 0.48
CA ALA A 36 6.70 -10.62 1.88
C ALA A 36 6.59 -12.07 2.40
N ALA A 37 7.28 -12.39 3.49
CA ALA A 37 7.22 -13.73 4.10
C ALA A 37 6.03 -13.91 5.05
N SER A 38 5.33 -12.83 5.40
CA SER A 38 4.12 -12.85 6.24
C SER A 38 3.22 -11.64 5.97
N ASP A 39 1.95 -11.75 6.34
CA ASP A 39 0.96 -10.67 6.21
C ASP A 39 1.39 -9.41 6.99
N THR A 40 1.91 -9.57 8.21
CA THR A 40 2.38 -8.45 9.03
C THR A 40 3.54 -7.72 8.37
N GLU A 41 4.47 -8.46 7.76
CA GLU A 41 5.56 -7.87 6.99
C GLU A 41 5.03 -7.18 5.74
N ALA A 42 4.08 -7.78 5.01
CA ALA A 42 3.47 -7.19 3.83
C ALA A 42 2.82 -5.83 4.14
N VAL A 43 2.05 -5.74 5.24
CA VAL A 43 1.44 -4.50 5.71
C VAL A 43 2.50 -3.45 6.05
N GLY A 44 3.55 -3.84 6.77
CA GLY A 44 4.64 -2.93 7.11
C GLY A 44 5.36 -2.37 5.89
N VAL A 45 5.66 -3.22 4.91
CA VAL A 45 6.28 -2.82 3.64
C VAL A 45 5.34 -1.92 2.85
N ALA A 46 4.06 -2.27 2.72
CA ALA A 46 3.06 -1.47 2.01
C ALA A 46 2.91 -0.06 2.61
N LEU A 47 2.83 0.05 3.94
CA LEU A 47 2.74 1.36 4.63
C LEU A 47 3.98 2.21 4.38
N ASN A 48 5.18 1.62 4.44
CA ASN A 48 6.43 2.32 4.16
C ASN A 48 6.50 2.79 2.69
N LEU A 49 6.04 1.97 1.75
CA LEU A 49 5.98 2.33 0.33
C LEU A 49 5.01 3.49 0.09
N CYS A 50 3.79 3.42 0.62
CA CYS A 50 2.81 4.50 0.54
C CYS A 50 3.38 5.80 1.12
N ARG A 51 3.98 5.73 2.31
CA ARG A 51 4.61 6.90 2.94
C ARG A 51 5.75 7.47 2.09
N THR A 52 6.58 6.62 1.51
CA THR A 52 7.67 7.04 0.62
C THR A 52 7.13 7.74 -0.62
N ALA A 53 6.09 7.19 -1.25
CA ALA A 53 5.45 7.80 -2.42
C ALA A 53 4.85 9.18 -2.09
N ILE A 54 4.20 9.32 -0.93
CA ILE A 54 3.65 10.60 -0.45
C ILE A 54 4.77 11.63 -0.25
N HIS A 55 5.90 11.23 0.34
CA HIS A 55 7.04 12.12 0.51
C HIS A 55 7.71 12.49 -0.83
N ALA A 56 7.76 11.57 -1.79
CA ALA A 56 8.34 11.82 -3.12
C ALA A 56 7.59 12.91 -3.89
N ILE A 57 6.27 13.05 -3.65
CA ILE A 57 5.46 14.15 -4.23
C ILE A 57 5.47 15.43 -3.39
N GLY A 58 6.32 15.52 -2.36
CA GLY A 58 6.48 16.70 -1.51
C GLY A 58 5.44 16.84 -0.39
N ALA A 59 4.60 15.83 -0.17
CA ALA A 59 3.64 15.82 0.92
C ALA A 59 4.25 15.26 2.23
N SER A 60 3.51 15.42 3.33
CA SER A 60 3.94 15.00 4.66
C SER A 60 2.94 14.04 5.31
N THR A 61 3.43 13.19 6.20
CA THR A 61 2.63 12.15 6.87
C THR A 61 2.78 12.28 8.41
N PRO A 62 2.39 13.42 9.01
CA PRO A 62 2.71 13.75 10.41
C PRO A 62 2.06 12.83 11.44
N ASN A 63 0.90 12.24 11.12
CA ASN A 63 0.14 11.36 12.01
C ASN A 63 0.15 9.89 11.54
N TRP A 64 1.09 9.52 10.65
CA TRP A 64 1.15 8.17 10.11
C TRP A 64 1.66 7.21 11.19
N PRO A 65 1.04 6.03 11.36
CA PRO A 65 1.51 5.05 12.34
C PRO A 65 2.96 4.67 12.06
N SER A 66 3.81 4.80 13.08
CA SER A 66 5.24 4.49 13.03
C SER A 66 5.53 3.00 13.30
N ASP A 67 4.57 2.26 13.84
CA ASP A 67 4.65 0.82 14.06
C ASP A 67 3.46 0.12 13.37
N PRO A 68 3.71 -0.73 12.35
CA PRO A 68 2.64 -1.48 11.70
C PRO A 68 1.89 -2.40 12.69
N ALA A 69 2.56 -2.90 13.73
CA ALA A 69 1.96 -3.76 14.76
C ALA A 69 1.17 -2.97 15.83
N SER A 70 1.44 -1.68 16.01
CA SER A 70 0.69 -0.82 16.95
C SER A 70 -0.52 -0.14 16.31
N SER A 71 -0.72 -0.29 15.01
CA SER A 71 -1.90 0.24 14.34
C SER A 71 -3.11 -0.65 14.63
N ALA A 72 -3.70 -0.48 15.82
CA ALA A 72 -5.03 -0.99 16.15
C ALA A 72 -6.14 -0.48 15.18
N ASP A 73 -5.76 0.35 14.21
CA ASP A 73 -6.58 0.99 13.19
C ASP A 73 -6.29 0.48 11.76
N THR A 74 -5.29 -0.41 11.57
CA THR A 74 -5.26 -1.19 10.33
C THR A 74 -6.25 -2.32 10.51
N ASP A 75 -7.48 -2.10 10.02
CA ASP A 75 -8.46 -3.17 9.80
C ASP A 75 -7.96 -4.06 8.65
N PHE A 76 -6.79 -4.70 8.85
CA PHE A 76 -6.23 -5.66 7.93
C PHE A 76 -7.15 -6.86 7.91
N ARG A 77 -8.00 -6.90 6.89
CA ARG A 77 -8.84 -8.04 6.59
C ARG A 77 -8.18 -8.80 5.45
N PRO A 78 -7.63 -9.99 5.68
CA PRO A 78 -7.10 -10.79 4.59
C PRO A 78 -8.25 -11.04 3.59
N LYS A 79 -8.15 -10.42 2.42
CA LYS A 79 -9.01 -10.78 1.29
C LYS A 79 -8.37 -12.02 0.68
N ASN A 80 -9.02 -13.17 0.82
CA ASN A 80 -8.69 -14.33 0.01
C ASN A 80 -8.90 -13.92 -1.45
N VAL A 81 -7.82 -13.59 -2.15
CA VAL A 81 -7.85 -13.39 -3.60
C VAL A 81 -8.07 -14.77 -4.20
N GLN A 82 -9.32 -15.09 -4.51
CA GLN A 82 -9.67 -16.31 -5.22
C GLN A 82 -9.22 -16.09 -6.67
N PHE A 83 -8.06 -16.65 -7.03
CA PHE A 83 -7.63 -16.69 -8.42
C PHE A 83 -8.57 -17.63 -9.15
N ASP A 84 -9.64 -17.07 -9.73
CA ASP A 84 -10.46 -17.78 -10.70
C ASP A 84 -9.58 -18.04 -11.93
N TYR A 85 -9.00 -19.23 -12.00
CA TYR A 85 -8.31 -19.70 -13.18
C TYR A 85 -9.33 -19.75 -14.33
N VAL A 86 -9.22 -18.81 -15.26
CA VAL A 86 -9.94 -18.88 -16.53
C VAL A 86 -9.26 -19.97 -17.35
N SER A 87 -9.86 -21.17 -17.35
CA SER A 87 -9.49 -22.32 -18.19
C SER A 87 -9.86 -22.13 -19.66
#